data_AF-A0A2T1F8P9-F1
#
_entry.id   AF-A0A2T1F8P9-F1
#
_cell.length_a   1.000
_cell.length_b   1.000
_cell.length_c   1.000
_cell.angle_alpha   90.00
_cell.angle_beta   90.00
_cell.angle_gamma   90.00
#
_symmetry.space_group_name_H-M   'P 1'
#
loop_
_entity.id
_entity.type
_entity.pdbx_description
1 polymer ?
#
loop_
_entity_poly.entity_id
_entity_poly.type
_entity_poly.pdbx_seq_one_letter_code
_entity_poly.pdbx_strand_id
1 'polypeptide(L)'
;AQNCLFNIFEPADLAKALKETYRVLKPGGRLLMSDPIATRTIPQHLKEDQRLRALCLSGALTYAEYVQHLVDVGFGQVEVRARRPYRLLDKHNYKLDADLLLESLDSVSFKVDIPPDGACIFTGKTAIYAGSEELFDDGAGHVLQRGVPAAVCDKTAGKLGGLMPDKVLITDSTWHYNGGGCC
;
A
#
# COMPACT_ATOMS: atom_id res chain seq x y z
N ALA A 1 12.86 -0.18 15.19
CA ALA A 1 12.89 1.29 15.00
C ALA A 1 12.00 1.61 13.80
N GLN A 2 11.09 2.59 13.93
CA GLN A 2 10.31 3.09 12.79
C GLN A 2 11.21 4.05 12.01
N ASN A 3 11.34 3.85 10.70
CA ASN A 3 12.18 4.69 9.85
C ASN A 3 11.30 5.76 9.21
N CYS A 4 10.95 6.79 9.98
CA CYS A 4 10.04 7.87 9.55
C CYS A 4 10.74 8.88 8.61
N LEU A 5 11.22 8.44 7.45
CA LEU A 5 12.02 9.29 6.57
C LEU A 5 11.13 10.22 5.73
N PHE A 6 10.00 9.72 5.20
CA PHE A 6 9.23 10.45 4.20
C PHE A 6 8.44 11.61 4.77
N ASN A 7 7.98 11.49 6.01
CA ASN A 7 7.10 12.47 6.63
C ASN A 7 7.80 13.77 7.07
N ILE A 8 9.14 13.83 6.97
CA ILE A 8 9.90 15.07 7.21
C ILE A 8 10.00 15.90 5.92
N PHE A 9 9.96 15.26 4.76
CA PHE A 9 10.11 15.95 3.49
C PHE A 9 8.90 16.85 3.19
N GLU A 10 9.19 18.01 2.59
CA GLU A 10 8.17 18.74 1.85
C GLU A 10 7.81 17.98 0.55
N PRO A 11 6.62 18.21 -0.04
CA PRO A 11 6.14 17.42 -1.18
C PRO A 11 7.13 17.34 -2.35
N ALA A 12 7.81 18.45 -2.67
CA ALA A 12 8.80 18.49 -3.75
C ALA A 12 10.05 17.65 -3.43
N ASP A 13 10.51 17.69 -2.19
CA ASP A 13 11.67 16.92 -1.73
C ASP A 13 11.35 15.43 -1.64
N LEU A 14 10.13 15.07 -1.21
CA LEU A 14 9.66 13.69 -1.19
C LEU A 14 9.66 13.09 -2.60
N ALA A 15 9.08 13.81 -3.57
CA ALA A 15 9.05 13.36 -4.96
C ALA A 15 10.47 13.18 -5.53
N LYS A 16 11.39 14.09 -5.21
CA LYS A 16 12.80 13.98 -5.61
C LYS A 16 13.49 12.79 -4.94
N ALA A 17 13.30 12.60 -3.64
CA ALA A 17 13.90 11.50 -2.88
C ALA A 17 13.42 10.13 -3.38
N LEU A 18 12.13 10.00 -3.68
CA LEU A 18 11.56 8.79 -4.29
C LEU A 18 12.17 8.54 -5.67
N LYS A 19 12.30 9.57 -6.51
CA LYS A 19 12.87 9.45 -7.85
C LYS A 19 14.32 9.01 -7.82
N GLU A 20 15.10 9.58 -6.92
CA GLU A 20 16.50 9.17 -6.73
C GLU A 20 16.60 7.75 -6.16
N THR A 21 15.73 7.38 -5.22
CA THR A 21 15.66 6.01 -4.69
C THR A 21 15.39 5.00 -5.81
N TYR A 22 14.41 5.28 -6.67
CA TYR A 22 14.12 4.43 -7.82
C TYR A 22 15.30 4.37 -8.81
N ARG A 23 15.95 5.50 -9.09
CA ARG A 23 17.08 5.59 -10.02
C ARG A 23 18.26 4.71 -9.57
N VAL A 24 18.59 4.72 -8.27
CA VAL A 24 19.76 3.98 -7.74
C VAL A 24 19.51 2.48 -7.54
N LEU A 25 18.25 2.06 -7.41
CA LEU A 25 17.92 0.63 -7.34
C LEU A 25 18.22 -0.06 -8.68
N LYS A 26 18.85 -1.23 -8.62
CA LYS A 26 18.96 -2.13 -9.78
C LYS A 26 17.57 -2.68 -10.18
N PRO A 27 17.36 -3.13 -11.43
CA PRO A 27 16.17 -3.90 -11.80
C PRO A 27 15.95 -5.09 -10.84
N GLY A 28 14.70 -5.31 -10.41
CA GLY A 28 14.34 -6.29 -9.38
C GLY A 28 14.76 -5.91 -7.95
N GLY A 29 15.39 -4.75 -7.76
CA GLY A 29 15.68 -4.18 -6.45
C GLY A 29 14.41 -3.78 -5.70
N ARG A 30 14.53 -3.55 -4.39
CA ARG A 30 13.39 -3.24 -3.53
C ARG A 30 13.69 -2.16 -2.51
N LEU A 31 12.69 -1.34 -2.24
CA LEU A 31 12.65 -0.34 -1.17
C LEU A 31 11.81 -0.90 -0.02
N LEU A 32 12.41 -1.07 1.16
CA LEU A 32 11.73 -1.53 2.37
C LEU A 32 11.55 -0.34 3.30
N MET A 33 10.33 -0.06 3.72
CA MET A 33 10.01 1.11 4.52
C MET A 33 9.00 0.82 5.63
N SER A 34 9.06 1.66 6.66
CA SER A 34 8.14 1.67 7.78
C SER A 34 7.88 3.13 8.13
N ASP A 35 6.79 3.69 7.61
CA ASP A 35 6.44 5.11 7.75
C ASP A 35 5.04 5.28 8.36
N PRO A 36 4.81 6.37 9.10
CA PRO A 36 3.46 6.76 9.47
C PRO A 36 2.64 7.22 8.25
N ILE A 37 1.44 6.68 8.10
CA ILE A 37 0.38 7.17 7.22
C ILE A 37 -0.76 7.75 8.06
N ALA A 38 -1.59 8.59 7.45
CA ALA A 38 -2.76 9.19 8.09
C ALA A 38 -4.05 8.55 7.60
N THR A 39 -5.05 8.39 8.47
CA THR A 39 -6.38 7.89 8.06
C THR A 39 -7.16 8.88 7.19
N ARG A 40 -6.79 10.16 7.23
CA ARG A 40 -7.29 11.24 6.38
C ARG A 40 -6.21 12.29 6.16
N THR A 41 -6.39 13.16 5.16
CA THR A 41 -5.45 14.25 4.88
C THR A 41 -5.20 15.10 6.12
N ILE A 42 -3.92 15.33 6.43
CA ILE A 42 -3.50 16.23 7.52
C ILE A 42 -3.94 17.66 7.17
N PRO A 43 -4.65 18.37 8.07
CA PRO A 43 -5.03 19.76 7.84
C PRO A 43 -3.84 20.71 7.66
N GLN A 44 -4.06 21.77 6.90
CA GLN A 44 -2.99 22.69 6.49
C GLN A 44 -2.24 23.30 7.67
N HIS A 45 -2.96 23.72 8.73
CA HIS A 45 -2.34 24.33 9.90
C HIS A 45 -1.40 23.39 10.66
N LEU A 46 -1.62 22.07 10.58
CA LEU A 46 -0.68 21.09 11.14
C LEU A 46 0.52 20.85 10.19
N LYS A 47 0.29 20.82 8.87
CA LYS A 47 1.36 20.68 7.87
C LYS A 47 2.38 21.82 7.98
N GLU A 48 1.92 23.03 8.25
CA GLU A 48 2.76 24.23 8.41
C GLU A 48 3.52 24.28 9.74
N ASP A 49 3.16 23.44 10.73
CA ASP A 49 3.90 23.35 11.99
C ASP A 49 5.21 22.56 11.80
N GLN A 50 6.33 23.29 11.75
CA GLN A 50 7.66 22.73 11.57
C GLN A 50 8.07 21.75 12.69
N ARG A 51 7.59 21.94 13.92
CA ARG A 51 7.86 21.03 15.04
C ARG A 51 7.15 19.71 14.82
N LEU A 52 5.88 19.73 14.40
CA LEU A 52 5.14 18.51 14.08
C LEU A 52 5.71 17.77 12.88
N ARG A 53 6.24 18.51 11.89
CA ARG A 53 6.93 17.91 10.75
C ARG A 53 8.24 17.23 11.16
N ALA A 54 9.05 17.89 11.99
CA ALA A 54 10.28 17.29 12.53
C ALA A 54 10.00 16.02 13.37
N LEU A 55 8.82 15.94 13.99
CA LEU A 55 8.34 14.76 14.72
C LEU A 55 7.69 13.70 13.81
N CYS A 56 7.69 13.89 12.48
CA CYS A 56 7.08 13.00 11.49
C CYS A 56 5.55 12.84 11.62
N LEU A 57 4.87 13.81 12.23
CA LEU A 57 3.44 13.75 12.52
C LEU A 57 2.59 14.42 11.46
N SER A 58 3.05 15.56 10.93
CA SER A 58 2.22 16.39 10.03
C SER A 58 2.49 16.19 8.54
N GLY A 59 3.61 15.55 8.17
CA GLY A 59 3.91 15.17 6.79
C GLY A 59 3.36 13.80 6.37
N ALA A 60 2.63 13.10 7.25
CA ALA A 60 2.05 11.80 6.96
C ALA A 60 1.02 11.89 5.82
N LEU A 61 1.21 11.05 4.81
CA LEU A 61 0.29 10.90 3.68
C LEU A 61 -0.82 9.89 4.01
N THR A 62 -1.96 9.98 3.33
CA THR A 62 -2.93 8.89 3.35
C THR A 62 -2.35 7.64 2.69
N TYR A 63 -2.91 6.47 2.98
CA TYR A 63 -2.50 5.22 2.33
C TYR A 63 -2.53 5.32 0.79
N ALA A 64 -3.61 5.91 0.24
CA ALA A 64 -3.77 6.06 -1.20
C ALA A 64 -2.68 6.98 -1.79
N GLU A 65 -2.44 8.14 -1.17
CA GLU A 65 -1.37 9.06 -1.60
C GLU A 65 0.02 8.39 -1.51
N TYR A 66 0.31 7.69 -0.40
CA TYR A 66 1.59 6.99 -0.19
C TYR A 66 1.85 5.96 -1.29
N VAL A 67 0.86 5.11 -1.59
CA VAL A 67 0.98 4.10 -2.65
C VAL A 67 1.10 4.76 -4.02
N GLN A 68 0.30 5.80 -4.30
CA GLN A 68 0.34 6.49 -5.58
C GLN A 68 1.73 7.11 -5.84
N HIS A 69 2.34 7.74 -4.85
CA HIS A 69 3.69 8.30 -4.97
C HIS A 69 4.75 7.23 -5.33
N LEU A 70 4.61 6.01 -4.81
CA LEU A 70 5.49 4.89 -5.16
C LEU A 70 5.24 4.41 -6.61
N VAL A 71 3.98 4.32 -7.02
CA VAL A 71 3.62 3.91 -8.38
C VAL A 71 4.08 4.94 -9.41
N ASP A 72 3.84 6.23 -9.15
CA ASP A 72 4.21 7.35 -10.03
C ASP A 72 5.71 7.40 -10.33
N VAL A 73 6.53 6.95 -9.39
CA VAL A 73 7.99 6.92 -9.57
C VAL A 73 8.48 5.70 -10.33
N GLY A 74 7.63 4.67 -10.50
CA GLY A 74 7.89 3.50 -11.32
C GLY A 74 7.93 2.16 -10.58
N PHE A 75 7.55 2.08 -9.30
CA PHE A 75 7.47 0.80 -8.60
C PHE A 75 6.27 -0.02 -9.09
N GLY A 76 6.52 -1.07 -9.87
CA GLY A 76 5.46 -1.93 -10.44
C GLY A 76 4.75 -2.86 -9.46
N GLN A 77 5.35 -3.11 -8.30
CA GLN A 77 4.75 -3.93 -7.25
C GLN A 77 5.00 -3.33 -5.87
N VAL A 78 3.94 -3.21 -5.07
CA VAL A 78 4.01 -2.73 -3.68
C VAL A 78 3.31 -3.74 -2.79
N GLU A 79 4.01 -4.17 -1.75
CA GLU A 79 3.54 -5.17 -0.81
C GLU A 79 3.37 -4.55 0.57
N VAL A 80 2.16 -4.60 1.12
CA VAL A 80 1.92 -4.20 2.49
C VAL A 80 2.22 -5.36 3.43
N ARG A 81 3.22 -5.19 4.28
CA ARG A 81 3.67 -6.19 5.26
C ARG A 81 3.01 -6.01 6.62
N ALA A 82 2.64 -4.79 6.99
CA ALA A 82 1.85 -4.51 8.18
C ALA A 82 1.18 -3.14 8.07
N ARG A 83 0.00 -3.00 8.69
CA ARG A 83 -0.62 -1.71 9.01
C ARG A 83 -1.11 -1.77 10.46
N ARG A 84 -0.67 -0.82 11.29
CA ARG A 84 -1.02 -0.82 12.72
C ARG A 84 -1.18 0.60 13.25
N PRO A 85 -2.09 0.86 14.20
CA PRO A 85 -2.16 2.14 14.91
C PRO A 85 -0.80 2.55 15.45
N TYR A 86 -0.42 3.82 15.23
CA TYR A 86 0.86 4.37 15.64
C TYR A 86 0.68 5.51 16.65
N ARG A 87 -0.14 6.52 16.31
CA ARG A 87 -0.34 7.70 17.17
C ARG A 87 -1.67 8.37 16.86
N LEU A 88 -2.38 8.81 17.90
CA LEU A 88 -3.57 9.65 17.76
C LEU A 88 -3.17 11.13 17.85
N LEU A 89 -3.59 11.93 16.87
CA LEU A 89 -3.63 13.39 16.98
C LEU A 89 -5.05 13.74 17.42
N ASP A 90 -5.24 13.97 18.72
CA ASP A 90 -6.55 14.25 19.28
C ASP A 90 -7.04 15.66 18.95
N LYS A 91 -8.36 15.82 18.90
CA LYS A 91 -9.02 17.06 18.50
C LYS A 91 -8.71 18.25 19.39
N HIS A 92 -8.43 18.02 20.68
CA HIS A 92 -8.24 19.09 21.65
C HIS A 92 -6.83 19.68 21.57
N ASN A 93 -5.81 18.82 21.59
CA ASN A 93 -4.41 19.25 21.59
C ASN A 93 -3.95 19.73 20.21
N TYR A 94 -4.51 19.19 19.14
CA TYR A 94 -4.13 19.53 17.76
C TYR A 94 -5.12 20.45 17.05
N LYS A 95 -6.16 20.93 17.75
CA LYS A 95 -7.18 21.85 17.21
C LYS A 95 -7.81 21.30 15.92
N LEU A 96 -8.31 20.06 16.00
CA LEU A 96 -8.99 19.38 14.89
C LEU A 96 -10.49 19.33 15.17
N ASP A 97 -11.31 19.14 14.13
CA ASP A 97 -12.75 18.91 14.30
C ASP A 97 -13.05 17.50 14.85
N ALA A 98 -12.18 16.54 14.52
CA ALA A 98 -12.24 15.17 14.99
C ALA A 98 -10.82 14.58 15.08
N ASP A 99 -10.66 13.59 15.96
CA ASP A 99 -9.39 12.88 16.15
C ASP A 99 -8.88 12.31 14.82
N LEU A 100 -7.56 12.33 14.65
CA LEU A 100 -6.88 11.85 13.46
C LEU A 100 -5.88 10.77 13.86
N LEU A 101 -6.12 9.54 13.41
CA LEU A 101 -5.24 8.41 13.67
C LEU A 101 -4.13 8.35 12.63
N LEU A 102 -2.89 8.29 13.11
CA LEU A 102 -1.74 7.88 12.33
C LEU A 102 -1.51 6.38 12.55
N GLU A 103 -1.16 5.69 11.47
CA GLU A 103 -0.85 4.27 11.46
C GLU A 103 0.54 4.06 10.90
N SER A 104 1.28 3.08 11.39
CA SER A 104 2.53 2.64 10.79
C SER A 104 2.20 1.70 9.63
N LEU A 105 2.74 1.98 8.45
CA LEU A 105 2.67 1.12 7.27
C LEU A 105 4.07 0.55 6.98
N ASP A 106 4.20 -0.76 7.10
CA ASP A 106 5.41 -1.47 6.69
C ASP A 106 5.20 -1.95 5.25
N SER A 107 6.04 -1.51 4.31
CA SER A 107 5.89 -1.79 2.88
C SER A 107 7.18 -2.29 2.22
N VAL A 108 7.03 -3.05 1.13
CA VAL A 108 8.11 -3.40 0.23
C VAL A 108 7.71 -3.03 -1.20
N SER A 109 8.45 -2.12 -1.82
CA SER A 109 8.20 -1.66 -3.19
C SER A 109 9.28 -2.17 -4.13
N PHE A 110 8.89 -2.88 -5.19
CA PHE A 110 9.80 -3.55 -6.11
C PHE A 110 9.95 -2.77 -7.41
N LYS A 111 11.20 -2.60 -7.84
CA LYS A 111 11.55 -2.05 -9.14
C LYS A 111 11.39 -3.14 -10.20
N VAL A 112 10.13 -3.37 -10.54
CA VAL A 112 9.69 -4.23 -11.64
C VAL A 112 8.80 -3.40 -12.57
N ASP A 113 8.64 -3.85 -13.80
CA ASP A 113 7.81 -3.15 -14.78
C ASP A 113 6.37 -3.05 -14.29
N ILE A 114 5.73 -1.91 -14.56
CA ILE A 114 4.31 -1.72 -14.31
C ILE A 114 3.55 -2.42 -15.45
N PRO A 115 2.71 -3.43 -15.16
CA PRO A 115 1.87 -4.05 -16.18
C PRO A 115 0.94 -3.04 -16.89
N PRO A 116 0.48 -3.33 -18.12
CA PRO A 116 -0.40 -2.42 -18.87
C PRO A 116 -1.70 -2.02 -18.14
N ASP A 117 -2.16 -2.85 -17.22
CA ASP A 117 -3.36 -2.64 -16.40
C ASP A 117 -3.05 -2.05 -15.00
N GLY A 118 -1.84 -1.49 -14.81
CA GLY A 118 -1.42 -0.79 -13.60
C GLY A 118 -0.56 -1.61 -12.65
N ALA A 119 -0.02 -0.97 -11.61
CA ALA A 119 0.87 -1.62 -10.64
C ALA A 119 0.14 -2.68 -9.78
N CYS A 120 0.87 -3.70 -9.33
CA CYS A 120 0.35 -4.73 -8.43
C CYS A 120 0.52 -4.31 -6.97
N ILE A 121 -0.59 -3.95 -6.30
CA ILE A 121 -0.59 -3.62 -4.87
C ILE A 121 -1.12 -4.82 -4.10
N PHE A 122 -0.35 -5.36 -3.17
CA PHE A 122 -0.73 -6.50 -2.34
C PHE A 122 -1.03 -6.04 -0.92
N THR A 123 -2.33 -5.93 -0.59
CA THR A 123 -2.79 -5.62 0.77
C THR A 123 -3.11 -6.87 1.60
N GLY A 124 -2.78 -8.05 1.09
CA GLY A 124 -3.07 -9.35 1.73
C GLY A 124 -4.47 -9.89 1.42
N LYS A 125 -5.14 -9.38 0.38
CA LYS A 125 -6.35 -9.99 -0.16
C LYS A 125 -6.05 -11.37 -0.75
N THR A 126 -7.05 -12.24 -0.68
CA THR A 126 -7.01 -13.57 -1.30
C THR A 126 -8.22 -13.79 -2.18
N ALA A 127 -8.04 -14.58 -3.23
CA ALA A 127 -9.10 -15.11 -4.07
C ALA A 127 -9.24 -16.60 -3.79
N ILE A 128 -10.47 -17.05 -3.53
CA ILE A 128 -10.81 -18.45 -3.26
C ILE A 128 -11.83 -18.88 -4.30
N TYR A 129 -11.43 -19.80 -5.19
CA TYR A 129 -12.33 -20.36 -6.19
C TYR A 129 -13.30 -21.36 -5.54
N ALA A 130 -14.59 -21.19 -5.81
CA ALA A 130 -15.70 -21.97 -5.27
C ALA A 130 -16.56 -22.62 -6.38
N GLY A 131 -16.07 -22.67 -7.63
CA GLY A 131 -16.77 -23.31 -8.74
C GLY A 131 -16.70 -24.83 -8.74
N SER A 132 -17.26 -25.45 -9.79
CA SER A 132 -17.38 -26.91 -9.94
C SER A 132 -16.07 -27.60 -10.32
N GLU A 133 -15.18 -26.92 -11.04
CA GLU A 133 -13.94 -27.49 -11.53
C GLU A 133 -12.87 -27.56 -10.44
N GLU A 134 -11.81 -28.35 -10.63
CA GLU A 134 -10.70 -28.42 -9.67
C GLU A 134 -9.83 -27.16 -9.70
N LEU A 135 -9.58 -26.65 -10.91
CA LEU A 135 -8.78 -25.48 -11.19
C LEU A 135 -9.58 -24.46 -11.99
N PHE A 136 -9.28 -23.20 -11.76
CA PHE A 136 -9.73 -22.09 -12.58
C PHE A 136 -8.51 -21.31 -13.06
N ASP A 137 -8.39 -21.10 -14.36
CA ASP A 137 -7.36 -20.26 -14.98
C ASP A 137 -8.04 -19.03 -15.57
N ASP A 138 -7.58 -17.84 -15.19
CA ASP A 138 -8.11 -16.58 -15.69
C ASP A 138 -7.52 -16.16 -17.05
N GLY A 139 -6.56 -16.92 -17.57
CA GLY A 139 -5.84 -16.65 -18.81
C GLY A 139 -4.86 -15.47 -18.73
N ALA A 140 -4.71 -14.86 -17.56
CA ALA A 140 -3.79 -13.76 -17.26
C ALA A 140 -2.65 -14.19 -16.33
N GLY A 141 -2.43 -15.51 -16.21
CA GLY A 141 -1.37 -16.10 -15.39
C GLY A 141 -1.80 -16.44 -13.97
N HIS A 142 -3.07 -16.30 -13.61
CA HIS A 142 -3.58 -16.67 -12.28
C HIS A 142 -4.35 -18.00 -12.36
N VAL A 143 -3.82 -19.01 -11.68
CA VAL A 143 -4.50 -20.30 -11.52
C VAL A 143 -4.96 -20.46 -10.07
N LEU A 144 -6.26 -20.62 -9.87
CA LEU A 144 -6.89 -20.81 -8.57
C LEU A 144 -7.29 -22.27 -8.39
N GLN A 145 -6.87 -22.88 -7.27
CA GLN A 145 -7.36 -24.19 -6.87
C GLN A 145 -8.65 -24.04 -6.05
N ARG A 146 -9.63 -24.90 -6.32
CA ARG A 146 -10.92 -24.88 -5.62
C ARG A 146 -10.73 -25.01 -4.11
N GLY A 147 -11.29 -24.07 -3.36
CA GLY A 147 -11.25 -24.02 -1.90
C GLY A 147 -9.92 -23.59 -1.28
N VAL A 148 -8.89 -23.31 -2.09
CA VAL A 148 -7.56 -22.90 -1.61
C VAL A 148 -7.40 -21.39 -1.78
N PRO A 149 -7.08 -20.63 -0.71
CA PRO A 149 -6.80 -19.20 -0.84
C PRO A 149 -5.52 -18.94 -1.62
N ALA A 150 -5.63 -18.22 -2.74
CA ALA A 150 -4.50 -17.68 -3.48
C ALA A 150 -4.33 -16.20 -3.15
N ALA A 151 -3.12 -15.77 -2.80
CA ALA A 151 -2.86 -14.35 -2.60
C ALA A 151 -2.79 -13.63 -3.96
N VAL A 152 -3.53 -12.53 -4.07
CA VAL A 152 -3.69 -11.75 -5.30
C VAL A 152 -3.52 -10.27 -5.00
N CYS A 153 -3.07 -9.51 -5.99
CA CYS A 153 -3.02 -8.05 -5.86
C CYS A 153 -4.45 -7.46 -5.94
N ASP A 154 -4.61 -6.23 -5.45
CA ASP A 154 -5.90 -5.57 -5.28
C ASP A 154 -6.66 -5.42 -6.61
N LYS A 155 -5.96 -5.16 -7.73
CA LYS A 155 -6.58 -5.10 -9.07
C LYS A 155 -7.06 -6.48 -9.55
N THR A 156 -6.27 -7.54 -9.31
CA THR A 156 -6.65 -8.92 -9.68
C THR A 156 -7.84 -9.37 -8.83
N ALA A 157 -7.84 -9.05 -7.53
CA ALA A 157 -8.98 -9.30 -6.64
C ALA A 157 -10.26 -8.62 -7.17
N GLY A 158 -10.17 -7.35 -7.59
CA GLY A 158 -11.29 -6.63 -8.19
C GLY A 158 -11.79 -7.27 -9.50
N LYS A 159 -10.87 -7.66 -10.39
CA LYS A 159 -11.22 -8.34 -11.65
C LYS A 159 -11.92 -9.66 -11.42
N LEU A 160 -11.35 -10.53 -10.57
CA LEU A 160 -11.92 -11.85 -10.28
C LEU A 160 -13.28 -11.75 -9.59
N GLY A 161 -13.42 -10.84 -8.61
CA GLY A 161 -14.69 -10.59 -7.94
C GLY A 161 -15.78 -10.03 -8.86
N GLY A 162 -15.40 -9.24 -9.89
CA GLY A 162 -16.33 -8.73 -10.89
C GLY A 162 -16.70 -9.74 -11.98
N LEU A 163 -15.75 -10.57 -12.43
CA LEU A 163 -15.96 -11.56 -13.49
C LEU A 163 -16.84 -12.72 -13.05
N MET A 164 -16.71 -13.16 -11.79
CA MET A 164 -17.43 -14.33 -11.28
C MET A 164 -17.81 -14.20 -9.80
N PRO A 165 -18.70 -13.26 -9.43
CA PRO A 165 -19.05 -13.00 -8.03
C PRO A 165 -19.58 -14.26 -7.30
N ASP A 166 -20.24 -15.18 -8.02
CA ASP A 166 -20.80 -16.41 -7.44
C ASP A 166 -19.79 -17.57 -7.35
N LYS A 167 -18.61 -17.43 -7.96
CA LYS A 167 -17.60 -18.51 -8.04
C LYS A 167 -16.25 -18.13 -7.46
N VAL A 168 -15.99 -16.87 -7.15
CA VAL A 168 -14.76 -16.44 -6.49
C VAL A 168 -15.11 -15.58 -5.29
N LEU A 169 -14.75 -16.08 -4.11
CA LEU A 169 -14.79 -15.30 -2.90
C LEU A 169 -13.50 -14.47 -2.81
N ILE A 170 -13.65 -13.15 -2.63
CA ILE A 170 -12.55 -12.23 -2.38
C ILE A 170 -12.56 -11.83 -0.91
N THR A 171 -11.44 -12.00 -0.22
CA THR A 171 -11.32 -11.54 1.17
C THR A 171 -11.03 -10.05 1.24
N ASP A 172 -11.35 -9.44 2.38
CA ASP A 172 -10.85 -8.12 2.72
C ASP A 172 -9.32 -8.12 2.90
N SER A 173 -8.74 -6.92 2.90
CA SER A 173 -7.32 -6.72 3.14
C SER A 173 -6.97 -7.10 4.57
N THR A 174 -6.03 -8.04 4.73
CA THR A 174 -5.45 -8.36 6.04
C THR A 174 -4.36 -7.37 6.45
N TRP A 175 -3.94 -6.50 5.52
CA TRP A 175 -2.80 -5.59 5.65
C TRP A 175 -1.49 -6.32 5.97
N HIS A 176 -1.43 -7.61 5.64
CA HIS A 176 -0.30 -8.48 5.86
C HIS A 176 -0.15 -9.46 4.69
N TYR A 177 0.69 -9.10 3.74
CA TYR A 177 1.15 -9.99 2.68
C TYR A 177 2.53 -10.51 3.03
N ASN A 178 2.80 -11.80 2.80
CA ASN A 178 4.05 -12.49 3.16
C ASN A 178 4.88 -12.96 1.95
N GLY A 179 4.47 -12.64 0.71
CA GLY A 179 5.29 -12.86 -0.50
C GLY A 179 5.04 -14.19 -1.22
N GLY A 180 3.84 -14.77 -1.09
CA GLY A 180 3.45 -16.04 -1.73
C GLY A 180 2.37 -15.92 -2.81
N GLY A 181 2.22 -14.77 -3.45
CA GLY A 181 1.19 -14.54 -4.47
C GLY A 181 1.54 -15.15 -5.83
N CYS A 182 0.49 -15.49 -6.59
CA CYS A 182 0.58 -15.95 -7.98
C CYS A 182 0.92 -14.77 -8.90
N CYS A 183 2.20 -14.42 -9.03
CA CYS A 183 2.72 -13.61 -10.13
C CYS A 183 4.04 -14.22 -10.61
#